data_AF-A0A960R5P6-F1
#
_entry.id   AF-A0A960R5P6-F1
#
_cell.length_a   1.000
_cell.length_b   1.000
_cell.length_c   1.000
_cell.angle_alpha   90.00
_cell.angle_beta   90.00
_cell.angle_gamma   90.00
#
_symmetry.space_group_name_H-M   'P 1'
#
loop_
_entity.id
_entity.type
_entity.pdbx_description
1 polymer ?
#
loop_
_entity_poly.entity_id
_entity_poly.type
_entity_poly.pdbx_seq_one_letter_code
_entity_poly.pdbx_strand_id
1 'polypeptide(L)'
;FYAQGVKANVLFFDNRAASKDVGTKEVWYYDYRTNIHHTLKRNPLRLENLREFIDCYRPGNRHRRTETWHPEKNPEGRWRRYTYEELAARDKTSLDLFWLKDDSLADLDNLPEPADLAEEIIENIEAGLANFRTVAAQLAR
;
A
#
# COMPACT_ATOMS: atom_id res chain seq x y z
N PHE A 1 10.30 -7.28 0.24
CA PHE A 1 10.70 -7.48 -1.17
C PHE A 1 12.23 -7.47 -1.23
N TYR A 2 12.85 -8.08 -2.24
CA TYR A 2 14.32 -8.07 -2.38
C TYR A 2 14.85 -6.69 -2.82
N ALA A 3 14.03 -5.89 -3.52
CA ALA A 3 14.33 -4.50 -3.82
C ALA A 3 13.63 -3.58 -2.81
N GLN A 4 14.43 -2.81 -2.06
CA GLN A 4 13.95 -1.79 -1.13
C GLN A 4 13.53 -0.51 -1.89
N GLY A 5 12.56 0.23 -1.34
CA GLY A 5 11.99 1.43 -1.97
C GLY A 5 10.88 1.19 -3.02
N VAL A 6 10.58 -0.06 -3.37
CA VAL A 6 9.50 -0.38 -4.30
C VAL A 6 8.14 -0.30 -3.59
N LYS A 7 7.28 0.61 -4.06
CA LYS A 7 5.87 0.66 -3.64
C LYS A 7 5.07 -0.37 -4.45
N ALA A 8 4.61 -1.42 -3.78
CA ALA A 8 3.80 -2.49 -4.37
C ALA A 8 2.36 -2.47 -3.86
N ASN A 9 1.43 -2.93 -4.70
CA ASN A 9 0.02 -3.13 -4.38
C ASN A 9 -0.39 -4.56 -4.81
N VAL A 10 -1.42 -5.12 -4.18
CA VAL A 10 -2.02 -6.40 -4.58
C VAL A 10 -3.46 -6.13 -5.02
N LEU A 11 -3.80 -6.53 -6.25
CA LEU A 11 -5.13 -6.36 -6.82
C LEU A 11 -5.87 -7.70 -6.83
N PHE A 12 -7.10 -7.69 -6.31
CA PHE A 12 -8.02 -8.83 -6.36
C PHE A 12 -9.20 -8.47 -7.26
N PHE A 13 -9.38 -9.23 -8.34
CA PHE A 13 -10.50 -9.04 -9.27
C PHE A 13 -10.90 -10.37 -9.87
N ASP A 14 -12.18 -10.47 -10.25
CA ASP A 14 -12.69 -11.60 -10.99
C ASP A 14 -12.71 -11.24 -12.48
N ASN A 15 -12.30 -12.18 -13.33
CA ASN A 15 -12.41 -11.98 -14.78
C ASN A 15 -13.89 -11.88 -15.18
N ARG A 16 -14.21 -10.96 -16.08
CA ARG A 16 -15.55 -10.81 -16.66
C ARG A 16 -15.44 -10.65 -18.17
N ALA A 17 -16.44 -11.18 -18.88
CA ALA A 17 -16.55 -10.95 -20.32
C ALA A 17 -16.70 -9.45 -20.62
N ALA A 18 -16.24 -9.05 -21.79
CA ALA A 18 -16.40 -7.68 -22.26
C ALA A 18 -17.90 -7.31 -22.30
N SER A 19 -18.25 -6.20 -21.66
CA SER A 19 -19.61 -5.67 -21.62
C SER A 19 -19.57 -4.16 -21.82
N LYS A 20 -20.69 -3.61 -22.30
CA LYS A 20 -20.93 -2.16 -22.31
C LYS A 20 -21.17 -1.63 -20.89
N ASP A 21 -21.59 -2.50 -19.99
CA ASP A 21 -21.85 -2.14 -18.60
C ASP A 21 -20.57 -2.20 -17.77
N VAL A 22 -20.43 -1.20 -16.88
CA VAL A 22 -19.33 -1.16 -15.91
C VAL A 22 -19.45 -2.35 -14.95
N GLY A 23 -18.47 -3.26 -15.00
CA GLY A 23 -18.46 -4.49 -14.21
C GLY A 23 -18.13 -4.28 -12.72
N THR A 24 -17.25 -3.33 -12.40
CA THR A 24 -16.82 -3.02 -11.04
C THR A 24 -17.69 -1.89 -10.50
N LYS A 25 -18.47 -2.16 -9.45
CA LYS A 25 -19.32 -1.14 -8.81
C LYS A 25 -18.66 -0.46 -7.62
N GLU A 26 -17.81 -1.19 -6.92
CA GLU A 26 -17.14 -0.74 -5.72
C GLU A 26 -15.73 -1.34 -5.67
N VAL A 27 -14.79 -0.58 -5.11
CA VAL A 27 -13.43 -1.03 -4.83
C VAL A 27 -13.14 -0.83 -3.36
N TRP A 28 -12.53 -1.84 -2.75
CA TRP A 28 -12.17 -1.81 -1.33
C TRP A 28 -10.66 -1.70 -1.21
N TYR A 29 -10.20 -0.73 -0.42
CA TYR A 29 -8.81 -0.45 -0.17
C TYR A 29 -8.45 -0.85 1.26
N TYR A 30 -7.28 -1.47 1.40
CA TYR A 30 -6.64 -1.69 2.69
C TYR A 30 -5.30 -0.96 2.71
N ASP A 31 -5.17 0.03 3.58
CA ASP A 31 -3.88 0.72 3.77
C ASP A 31 -3.00 -0.05 4.76
N TYR A 32 -2.16 -0.93 4.20
CA TYR A 32 -1.08 -1.62 4.90
C TYR A 32 0.29 -1.01 4.59
N ARG A 33 0.35 0.31 4.39
CA ARG A 33 1.58 1.03 4.06
C ARG A 33 1.83 2.19 5.03
N THR A 34 0.84 3.07 5.20
CA THR A 34 1.00 4.29 6.00
C THR A 34 1.27 3.93 7.46
N ASN A 35 2.35 4.48 8.03
CA ASN A 35 2.82 4.25 9.40
C ASN A 35 3.07 2.77 9.74
N ILE A 36 3.42 1.94 8.74
CA ILE A 36 3.79 0.53 8.92
C ILE A 36 5.21 0.33 8.40
N HIS A 37 6.10 -0.13 9.29
CA HIS A 37 7.51 -0.28 8.98
C HIS A 37 7.97 -1.72 9.21
N HIS A 38 8.34 -2.39 8.12
CA HIS A 38 8.91 -3.75 8.15
C HIS A 38 10.35 -3.71 7.67
N THR A 39 11.23 -4.38 8.40
CA THR A 39 12.64 -4.56 8.04
C THR A 39 12.96 -6.03 7.90
N LEU A 40 13.90 -6.39 7.02
CA LEU A 40 14.20 -7.81 6.74
C LEU A 40 14.77 -8.54 7.96
N LYS A 41 15.54 -7.83 8.81
CA LYS A 41 16.26 -8.42 9.94
C LYS A 41 15.55 -8.26 11.28
N ARG A 42 15.02 -7.07 11.59
CA ARG A 42 14.50 -6.76 12.93
C ARG A 42 12.98 -6.92 13.04
N ASN A 43 12.23 -6.50 12.01
CA ASN A 43 10.77 -6.58 11.99
C ASN A 43 10.23 -7.18 10.68
N PRO A 44 10.49 -8.48 10.42
CA PRO A 44 10.07 -9.11 9.17
C PRO A 44 8.55 -9.18 9.07
N LEU A 45 8.01 -9.02 7.87
CA LEU A 45 6.59 -9.24 7.59
C LEU A 45 6.22 -10.71 7.83
N ARG A 46 5.14 -10.94 8.58
CA ARG A 46 4.60 -12.26 8.88
C ARG A 46 3.12 -12.32 8.56
N LEU A 47 2.59 -13.54 8.50
CA LEU A 47 1.18 -13.78 8.22
C LEU A 47 0.27 -13.11 9.26
N GLU A 48 0.69 -13.09 10.52
CA GLU A 48 -0.07 -12.50 11.61
C GLU A 48 -0.32 -11.01 11.38
N ASN A 49 0.61 -10.31 10.73
CA ASN A 49 0.44 -8.90 10.44
C ASN A 49 -0.63 -8.63 9.37
N LEU A 50 -0.95 -9.62 8.54
CA LEU A 50 -1.99 -9.56 7.51
C LEU A 50 -3.35 -10.08 7.99
N ARG A 51 -3.47 -10.47 9.27
CA ARG A 51 -4.69 -11.10 9.78
C ARG A 51 -5.89 -10.15 9.75
N GLU A 52 -5.67 -8.88 10.12
CA GLU A 52 -6.71 -7.84 10.04
C GLU A 52 -7.18 -7.63 8.59
N PHE A 53 -6.26 -7.62 7.62
CA PHE A 53 -6.62 -7.58 6.20
C PHE A 53 -7.51 -8.76 5.82
N ILE A 54 -7.14 -9.98 6.21
CA ILE A 54 -7.90 -11.21 5.88
C ILE A 54 -9.31 -11.14 6.48
N ASP A 55 -9.43 -10.67 7.72
CA ASP A 55 -10.70 -10.53 8.42
C ASP A 55 -11.58 -9.45 7.78
N CYS A 56 -11.00 -8.33 7.35
CA CYS A 56 -11.71 -7.28 6.60
C CYS A 56 -12.10 -7.71 5.19
N TYR A 57 -11.21 -8.45 4.50
CA TYR A 57 -11.43 -8.97 3.15
C TYR A 57 -12.57 -9.98 3.11
N ARG A 58 -12.80 -10.72 4.21
CA ARG A 58 -13.85 -11.74 4.35
C ARG A 58 -13.87 -12.72 3.17
N PRO A 59 -12.83 -13.55 2.99
CA PRO A 59 -12.71 -14.41 1.81
C PRO A 59 -13.90 -15.37 1.64
N GLY A 60 -14.52 -15.83 2.74
CA GLY A 60 -15.71 -16.67 2.70
C GLY A 60 -17.00 -15.97 2.27
N ASN A 61 -17.11 -14.64 2.44
CA ASN A 61 -18.24 -13.85 1.95
C ASN A 61 -17.89 -12.36 1.81
N ARG A 62 -17.39 -12.04 0.62
CA ARG A 62 -16.97 -10.70 0.20
C ARG A 62 -18.10 -9.65 0.21
N HIS A 63 -19.37 -10.06 0.16
CA HIS A 63 -20.51 -9.12 0.13
C HIS A 63 -20.91 -8.61 1.51
N ARG A 64 -20.39 -9.22 2.58
CA ARG A 64 -20.66 -8.82 3.96
C ARG A 64 -19.55 -7.97 4.56
N ARG A 65 -18.72 -7.34 3.75
CA ARG A 65 -17.65 -6.47 4.25
C ARG A 65 -18.24 -5.19 4.81
N THR A 66 -17.56 -4.63 5.80
CA THR A 66 -17.95 -3.39 6.47
C THR A 66 -16.70 -2.56 6.62
N GLU A 67 -16.81 -1.27 6.30
CA GLU A 67 -15.69 -0.33 6.44
C GLU A 67 -15.28 -0.23 7.91
N THR A 68 -13.98 -0.21 8.17
CA THR A 68 -13.47 0.20 9.48
C THR A 68 -13.34 1.72 9.53
N TRP A 69 -13.11 2.35 8.36
CA TRP A 69 -12.99 3.78 8.22
C TRP A 69 -14.34 4.50 8.36
N HIS A 70 -14.33 5.61 9.08
CA HIS A 70 -15.46 6.53 9.17
C HIS A 70 -14.94 7.96 9.35
N PRO A 71 -15.42 8.96 8.59
CA PRO A 71 -14.84 10.31 8.59
C PRO A 71 -14.77 10.96 9.97
N GLU A 72 -15.80 10.76 10.80
CA GLU A 72 -15.86 11.34 12.15
C GLU A 72 -15.48 10.36 13.27
N LYS A 73 -15.98 9.11 13.21
CA LYS A 73 -15.84 8.13 14.29
C LYS A 73 -14.53 7.35 14.28
N ASN A 74 -13.94 7.15 13.10
CA ASN A 74 -12.71 6.39 12.94
C ASN A 74 -11.97 6.81 11.65
N PRO A 75 -11.44 8.06 11.60
CA PRO A 75 -10.75 8.56 10.41
C PRO A 75 -9.46 7.79 10.09
N GLU A 76 -8.92 7.07 11.08
CA GLU A 76 -7.71 6.24 10.97
C GLU A 76 -7.99 4.79 10.54
N GLY A 77 -9.25 4.45 10.22
CA GLY A 77 -9.58 3.12 9.73
C GLY A 77 -8.85 2.78 8.43
N ARG A 78 -8.21 1.61 8.39
CA ARG A 78 -7.40 1.13 7.25
C ARG A 78 -8.20 0.44 6.15
N TRP A 79 -9.46 0.08 6.39
CA TRP A 79 -10.35 -0.57 5.43
C TRP A 79 -11.48 0.37 5.00
N ARG A 80 -11.42 0.81 3.74
CA ARG A 80 -12.32 1.83 3.17
C ARG A 80 -12.85 1.40 1.80
N ARG A 81 -14.10 1.76 1.51
CA ARG A 81 -14.79 1.48 0.24
C ARG A 81 -14.94 2.76 -0.57
N TYR A 82 -14.77 2.62 -1.88
CA TYR A 82 -15.06 3.66 -2.87
C TYR A 82 -16.00 3.12 -3.93
N THR A 83 -16.94 3.93 -4.40
CA THR A 83 -17.80 3.57 -5.54
C THR A 83 -17.07 3.79 -6.86
N TYR A 84 -17.57 3.17 -7.92
CA TYR A 84 -17.06 3.39 -9.26
C TYR A 84 -17.12 4.87 -9.65
N GLU A 85 -18.22 5.55 -9.34
CA GLU A 85 -18.43 6.96 -9.70
C GLU A 85 -17.38 7.86 -9.03
N GLU A 86 -17.08 7.62 -7.75
CA GLU A 86 -16.03 8.34 -7.02
C GLU A 86 -14.65 8.15 -7.67
N LEU A 87 -14.33 6.93 -8.11
CA LEU A 87 -13.05 6.63 -8.76
C LEU A 87 -12.98 7.18 -10.18
N ALA A 88 -14.07 7.07 -10.95
CA ALA A 88 -14.16 7.55 -12.32
C ALA A 88 -14.05 9.07 -12.40
N ALA A 89 -14.54 9.79 -11.40
CA ALA A 89 -14.44 11.25 -11.31
C ALA A 89 -13.02 11.77 -10.99
N ARG A 90 -12.08 10.89 -10.61
CA ARG A 90 -10.69 11.28 -10.31
C ARG A 90 -9.92 11.59 -11.59
N ASP A 91 -8.91 12.45 -11.45
CA ASP A 91 -7.97 12.69 -12.55
C ASP A 91 -7.38 11.36 -13.05
N LYS A 92 -7.49 11.16 -14.37
CA LYS A 92 -7.06 9.95 -15.08
C LYS A 92 -7.62 8.64 -14.51
N THR A 93 -8.73 8.70 -13.75
CA THR A 93 -9.30 7.53 -13.05
C THR A 93 -8.24 6.84 -12.17
N SER A 94 -7.38 7.63 -11.52
CA SER A 94 -6.27 7.11 -10.74
C SER A 94 -6.75 6.29 -9.54
N LEU A 95 -6.22 5.07 -9.42
CA LEU A 95 -6.41 4.18 -8.27
C LEU A 95 -5.37 4.42 -7.15
N ASP A 96 -4.47 5.40 -7.34
CA ASP A 96 -3.52 5.79 -6.30
C ASP A 96 -4.24 6.67 -5.28
N LEU A 97 -4.61 6.06 -4.14
CA LEU A 97 -5.48 6.62 -3.11
C LEU A 97 -4.85 6.47 -1.73
N PHE A 98 -4.83 7.58 -1.00
CA PHE A 98 -4.38 7.64 0.39
C PHE A 98 -5.33 8.57 1.15
N TRP A 99 -5.67 8.21 2.38
CA TRP A 99 -6.47 9.04 3.27
C TRP A 99 -5.89 9.15 4.68
N LEU A 100 -4.99 8.25 5.05
CA LEU A 100 -4.22 8.32 6.29
C LEU A 100 -3.08 9.32 6.13
N LYS A 101 -2.74 10.01 7.21
CA LYS A 101 -1.59 10.91 7.25
C LYS A 101 -0.36 10.13 7.71
N ASP A 102 0.78 10.46 7.13
CA ASP A 102 2.07 9.92 7.57
C ASP A 102 2.51 10.65 8.84
N ASP A 103 2.71 9.91 9.93
CA ASP A 103 3.07 10.49 11.23
C ASP A 103 4.46 11.14 11.20
N SER A 104 5.37 10.61 10.38
CA SER A 104 6.75 11.11 10.22
C SER A 104 6.84 12.49 9.57
N LEU A 105 5.81 12.88 8.81
CA LEU A 105 5.73 14.21 8.19
C LEU A 105 5.15 15.27 9.12
N ALA A 106 4.44 14.85 10.18
CA ALA A 106 3.73 15.74 11.09
C ALA A 106 4.46 15.92 12.43
N ASP A 107 5.23 14.92 12.87
CA ASP A 107 5.85 14.90 14.18
C ASP A 107 7.25 14.27 14.15
N LEU A 108 8.28 15.11 14.38
CA LEU A 108 9.68 14.67 14.44
C LEU A 108 9.96 13.73 15.62
N ASP A 109 9.09 13.71 16.63
CA ASP A 109 9.22 12.83 17.78
C ASP A 109 8.70 11.40 17.50
N ASN A 110 8.01 11.17 16.37
CA ASN A 110 7.56 9.85 15.90
C ASN A 110 8.46 9.24 14.83
N LEU A 111 9.71 9.71 14.73
CA LEU A 111 10.68 9.11 13.84
C LEU A 111 11.04 7.67 14.28
N PRO A 112 11.34 6.76 13.33
CA PRO A 112 11.90 5.46 13.66
C PRO A 112 13.20 5.62 14.46
N GLU A 113 13.57 4.57 15.19
CA GLU A 113 14.84 4.55 15.93
C GLU A 113 16.02 4.89 15.00
N PRO A 114 17.05 5.63 15.48
CA PRO A 114 18.18 6.05 14.64
C PRO A 114 18.88 4.90 13.91
N ALA A 115 18.91 3.71 14.53
CA ALA A 115 19.47 2.52 13.91
C ALA A 115 18.63 2.01 12.73
N ASP A 116 17.30 2.11 12.80
CA ASP A 116 16.41 1.73 11.70
C ASP A 116 16.49 2.75 10.56
N LEU A 117 16.58 4.05 10.89
CA LEU A 117 16.84 5.11 9.89
C LEU A 117 18.19 4.93 9.18
N ALA A 118 19.25 4.58 9.93
CA ALA A 118 20.57 4.35 9.36
C ALA A 118 20.57 3.16 8.40
N GLU A 119 19.94 2.04 8.78
CA GLU A 119 19.75 0.89 7.91
C GLU A 119 18.92 1.27 6.66
N GLU A 120 17.82 2.02 6.81
CA GLU A 120 17.01 2.48 5.67
C GLU A 120 17.81 3.37 4.70
N ILE A 121 18.65 4.28 5.21
CA ILE A 121 19.53 5.11 4.39
C ILE A 121 20.53 4.24 3.62
N ILE A 122 21.19 3.30 4.31
CA ILE A 122 22.16 2.39 3.68
C ILE A 122 21.47 1.57 2.59
N GLU A 123 20.33 0.97 2.90
CA GLU A 123 19.54 0.15 1.97
C GLU A 123 19.12 0.96 0.72
N ASN A 124 18.67 2.21 0.89
CA ASN A 124 18.29 3.09 -0.22
C ASN A 124 19.50 3.45 -1.12
N ILE A 125 20.66 3.73 -0.51
CA ILE A 125 21.89 4.04 -1.27
C ILE A 125 22.35 2.81 -2.06
N GLU A 126 22.31 1.61 -1.47
CA GLU A 126 22.66 0.36 -2.15
C GLU A 126 21.74 0.06 -3.33
N ALA A 127 20.43 0.25 -3.16
CA ALA A 127 19.45 0.12 -4.25
C ALA A 127 19.71 1.13 -5.38
N GLY A 128 19.97 2.38 -5.04
CA GLY A 128 20.35 3.42 -6.01
C GLY A 128 21.62 3.05 -6.78
N LEU A 129 22.66 2.60 -6.08
CA LEU A 129 23.93 2.17 -6.68
C LEU A 129 23.74 0.96 -7.62
N ALA A 130 22.92 -0.01 -7.25
CA ALA A 130 22.60 -1.16 -8.09
C ALA A 130 21.90 -0.74 -9.40
N ASN A 131 20.98 0.23 -9.33
CA ASN A 131 20.34 0.80 -10.51
C ASN A 131 21.37 1.50 -11.43
N PHE A 132 22.25 2.33 -10.87
CA PHE A 132 23.30 2.99 -11.66
C PHE A 132 24.26 1.99 -12.33
N ARG A 133 24.66 0.94 -11.62
CA ARG A 133 25.48 -0.14 -12.20
C ARG A 133 24.79 -0.81 -13.39
N THR A 134 23.48 -1.02 -13.29
CA THR A 134 22.68 -1.60 -14.39
C THR A 134 22.69 -0.70 -15.62
N VAL A 135 22.46 0.62 -15.44
CA VAL A 135 22.51 1.60 -16.53
C VAL A 135 23.91 1.68 -17.14
N ALA A 136 24.97 1.75 -16.32
CA ALA A 136 26.35 1.81 -16.80
C ALA A 136 26.72 0.58 -17.65
N ALA A 137 26.27 -0.62 -17.25
CA ALA A 137 26.48 -1.85 -18.01
C ALA A 137 25.72 -1.86 -19.36
N GLN A 138 24.55 -1.22 -19.43
CA GLN A 138 23.79 -1.07 -20.67
C GLN A 138 24.46 -0.07 -21.63
N LEU A 139 25.01 1.02 -21.11
CA LEU A 139 25.70 2.05 -21.90
C LEU A 139 27.08 1.61 -22.42
N ALA A 140 27.70 0.59 -21.82
CA ALA A 140 28.97 0.01 -22.27
C ALA A 140 28.82 -0.99 -23.44
N ARG A 141 27.60 -1.18 -23.96
CA ARG A 141 27.30 -1.97 -25.16
C ARG A 141 27.03 -1.06 -26.35
#